data_AF-A0A7J6NHS7-F1
#
_entry.id   AF-A0A7J6NHS7-F1
#
_cell.length_a   1.000
_cell.length_b   1.000
_cell.length_c   1.000
_cell.angle_alpha   90.00
_cell.angle_beta   90.00
_cell.angle_gamma   90.00
#
_symmetry.space_group_name_H-M   'P 1'
#
loop_
_entity.id
_entity.type
_entity.pdbx_description
1 polymer ?
#
loop_
_entity_poly.entity_id
_entity_poly.type
_entity_poly.pdbx_seq_one_letter_code
_entity_poly.pdbx_strand_id
1 'polypeptide(L)'
;MIRFVLVQNRQGKTRLSKWYVPYNAAEKNKVEGEIHRAVVSRDNRSTNFLEYRNYKIIYRRYAGLFFSFCVDANDNEVSSSLP
;
A
#
# COMPACT_ATOMS: atom_id res chain seq x y z
N MET A 1 5.72 10.98 -0.04
CA MET A 1 6.77 10.03 -0.51
C MET A 1 6.23 8.59 -0.55
N ILE A 2 6.74 7.73 -1.44
CA ILE A 2 6.42 6.27 -1.47
C ILE A 2 7.28 5.54 -0.42
N ARG A 3 6.63 4.77 0.45
CA ARG A 3 7.30 4.00 1.52
C ARG A 3 7.59 2.56 1.14
N PHE A 4 6.64 1.90 0.50
CA PHE A 4 6.81 0.52 0.03
C PHE A 4 5.86 0.19 -1.11
N VAL A 5 6.25 -0.84 -1.87
CA VAL A 5 5.44 -1.45 -2.92
C VAL A 5 5.34 -2.93 -2.64
N LEU A 6 4.11 -3.44 -2.63
CA LEU A 6 3.80 -4.85 -2.48
C LEU A 6 3.03 -5.35 -3.71
N VAL A 7 3.40 -6.53 -4.17
CA VAL A 7 2.60 -7.29 -5.14
C VAL A 7 2.24 -8.62 -4.52
N GLN A 8 0.96 -8.84 -4.25
CA GLN A 8 0.46 -10.02 -3.55
C GLN A 8 -0.60 -10.74 -4.39
N ASN A 9 -0.62 -12.08 -4.36
CA ASN A 9 -1.69 -12.83 -5.01
C ASN A 9 -2.95 -12.92 -4.12
N ARG A 10 -4.03 -13.53 -4.64
CA ARG A 10 -5.27 -13.78 -3.87
C ARG A 10 -5.13 -14.64 -2.62
N GLN A 11 -4.04 -15.39 -2.47
CA GLN A 11 -3.76 -16.25 -1.30
C GLN A 11 -2.84 -15.59 -0.27
N GLY A 12 -2.40 -14.35 -0.51
CA GLY A 12 -1.49 -13.63 0.38
C GLY A 12 0.00 -13.90 0.15
N LYS A 13 0.36 -14.64 -0.90
CA LYS A 13 1.76 -14.84 -1.27
C LYS A 13 2.31 -13.56 -1.90
N THR A 14 3.29 -12.96 -1.25
CA THR A 14 4.03 -11.79 -1.74
C THR A 14 4.98 -12.21 -2.86
N ARG A 15 4.80 -11.61 -4.05
CA ARG A 15 5.64 -11.79 -5.24
C ARG A 15 6.71 -10.73 -5.36
N LEU A 16 6.41 -9.52 -4.87
CA LEU A 16 7.35 -8.41 -4.79
C LEU A 16 7.13 -7.67 -3.48
N SER A 17 8.23 -7.38 -2.80
CA SER A 17 8.26 -6.62 -1.55
C SER A 17 9.44 -5.64 -1.62
N LYS A 18 9.16 -4.37 -1.91
CA LYS A 18 10.18 -3.32 -2.01
C LYS A 18 9.90 -2.23 -0.99
N TRP A 19 10.90 -1.94 -0.16
CA TRP A 19 10.81 -0.99 0.95
C TRP A 19 11.79 0.14 0.72
N TYR A 20 11.30 1.38 0.72
CA TYR A 20 12.10 2.59 0.54
C TYR A 20 12.42 3.28 1.88
N VAL A 21 11.74 2.86 2.95
CA VAL A 21 11.96 3.28 4.33
C VAL A 21 12.43 2.04 5.12
N PRO A 22 13.31 2.18 6.11
CA PRO A 22 13.74 1.05 6.94
C PRO A 22 12.57 0.47 7.74
N TYR A 23 12.43 -0.85 7.67
CA TYR A 23 11.54 -1.67 8.49
C TYR A 23 12.30 -2.94 8.89
N ASN A 24 12.07 -3.44 10.11
CA ASN A 24 12.60 -4.74 10.50
C ASN A 24 11.76 -5.88 9.89
N ALA A 25 12.28 -7.11 9.93
CA ALA A 25 11.62 -8.25 9.29
C ALA A 25 10.23 -8.57 9.89
N ALA A 26 10.07 -8.42 11.21
CA ALA A 26 8.81 -8.68 11.88
C ALA A 26 7.73 -7.65 11.47
N GLU A 27 8.11 -6.37 11.37
CA GLU A 27 7.25 -5.30 10.89
C GLU A 27 6.84 -5.51 9.43
N LYS A 28 7.79 -5.88 8.56
CA LYS A 28 7.50 -6.17 7.15
C LYS A 28 6.45 -7.28 7.03
N ASN A 29 6.65 -8.40 7.73
CA ASN A 29 5.70 -9.52 7.73
C ASN A 29 4.32 -9.11 8.25
N LYS A 30 4.28 -8.32 9.32
CA LYS A 30 3.03 -7.81 9.89
C LYS A 30 2.29 -6.90 8.89
N VAL A 31 2.99 -5.94 8.30
CA VAL A 31 2.43 -5.00 7.32
C VAL A 31 1.95 -5.74 6.07
N GLU A 32 2.72 -6.66 5.51
CA GLU A 32 2.29 -7.46 4.35
C GLU A 32 0.99 -8.22 4.60
N GLY A 33 0.85 -8.83 5.78
CA GLY A 33 -0.37 -9.52 6.18
C GLY A 33 -1.56 -8.58 6.38
N GLU A 34 -1.34 -7.41 6.99
CA GLU A 34 -2.38 -6.38 7.18
C GLU A 34 -2.88 -5.83 5.84
N ILE A 35 -1.97 -5.47 4.93
CA ILE A 35 -2.31 -4.95 3.60
C ILE A 35 -3.05 -6.00 2.78
N HIS A 36 -2.60 -7.26 2.79
CA HIS A 36 -3.28 -8.32 2.06
C HIS A 36 -4.74 -8.48 2.51
N ARG A 37 -4.97 -8.58 3.82
CA ARG A 37 -6.32 -8.72 4.39
C ARG A 37 -7.21 -7.53 4.06
N ALA A 38 -6.65 -6.32 4.08
CA ALA A 38 -7.40 -5.10 3.80
C ALA A 38 -7.75 -4.93 2.30
N VAL A 39 -6.92 -5.46 1.40
CA VAL A 39 -7.14 -5.34 -0.05
C VAL A 39 -8.00 -6.48 -0.60
N VAL A 40 -7.82 -7.71 -0.10
CA VAL A 40 -8.54 -8.89 -0.62
C VAL A 40 -10.04 -8.88 -0.28
N SER A 41 -10.44 -8.21 0.81
CA SER A 41 -11.83 -8.10 1.26
C SER A 41 -12.64 -7.04 0.52
N ARG A 42 -12.00 -6.20 -0.31
CA ARG A 42 -12.67 -5.09 -1.00
C ARG A 42 -13.23 -5.52 -2.35
N ASP A 43 -14.45 -5.09 -2.64
CA ASP A 43 -15.09 -5.31 -3.93
C ASP A 43 -14.46 -4.46 -5.03
N ASN A 44 -14.52 -4.92 -6.27
CA ASN A 44 -13.98 -4.23 -7.46
C ASN A 44 -14.62 -2.86 -7.72
N ARG A 45 -15.79 -2.56 -7.14
CA ARG A 45 -16.44 -1.23 -7.19
C ARG A 45 -15.88 -0.24 -6.16
N SER A 46 -15.07 -0.71 -5.22
CA SER A 46 -14.45 0.12 -4.21
C SER A 46 -13.44 1.09 -4.82
N THR A 47 -13.22 2.22 -4.16
CA THR A 47 -12.12 3.11 -4.52
C THR A 47 -10.77 2.39 -4.41
N ASN A 48 -9.82 2.81 -5.24
CA ASN A 48 -8.43 2.32 -5.25
C ASN A 48 -7.59 2.88 -4.08
N PHE A 49 -8.25 3.42 -3.05
CA PHE A 49 -7.62 4.08 -1.91
C PHE A 49 -8.06 3.42 -0.60
N LEU A 50 -7.10 3.17 0.27
CA LEU A 50 -7.29 2.62 1.60
C LEU A 50 -6.47 3.46 2.58
N GLU A 51 -7.10 3.98 3.61
CA GLU A 51 -6.39 4.61 4.72
C GLU A 51 -5.78 3.53 5.61
N TYR A 52 -4.50 3.68 5.92
CA TYR A 52 -3.76 2.74 6.74
C TYR A 52 -2.89 3.51 7.73
N ARG A 53 -3.36 3.61 8.98
CA ARG A 53 -2.73 4.42 10.03
C ARG A 53 -2.61 5.88 9.53
N ASN A 54 -1.40 6.44 9.54
CA ASN A 54 -1.12 7.80 9.05
C ASN A 54 -0.68 7.82 7.56
N TYR A 55 -0.95 6.74 6.83
CA TYR A 55 -0.53 6.56 5.44
C TYR A 55 -1.74 6.26 4.55
N LYS A 56 -1.54 6.46 3.26
CA LYS A 56 -2.51 6.11 2.24
C LYS A 56 -1.97 4.95 1.41
N ILE A 57 -2.78 3.92 1.25
CA ILE A 57 -2.50 2.79 0.36
C ILE A 57 -3.28 3.00 -0.92
N ILE A 58 -2.56 3.10 -2.03
CA ILE A 58 -3.13 3.07 -3.37
C ILE A 58 -2.98 1.65 -3.87
N TYR A 59 -4.09 0.99 -4.24
CA TYR A 59 -4.03 -0.38 -4.73
C TYR A 59 -4.82 -0.57 -6.01
N ARG A 60 -4.40 -1.54 -6.82
CA ARG A 60 -5.16 -1.98 -7.99
C ARG A 60 -5.01 -3.49 -8.19
N ARG A 61 -6.14 -4.13 -8.51
CA ARG A 61 -6.18 -5.54 -8.87
C ARG A 61 -5.98 -5.72 -10.37
N TYR A 62 -4.99 -6.53 -10.74
CA TYR A 62 -4.77 -6.99 -12.11
C TYR A 62 -4.79 -8.52 -12.12
N ALA A 63 -5.83 -9.09 -12.75
CA ALA A 63 -6.12 -10.52 -12.71
C ALA A 63 -6.13 -11.08 -11.26
N GLY A 64 -5.18 -11.96 -10.94
CA GLY A 64 -5.03 -12.57 -9.62
C GLY A 64 -4.05 -11.86 -8.68
N LEU A 65 -3.52 -10.70 -9.08
CA LEU A 65 -2.51 -9.94 -8.34
C LEU A 65 -3.06 -8.60 -7.85
N PHE A 66 -2.63 -8.20 -6.67
CA PHE A 66 -2.88 -6.91 -6.06
C PHE A 66 -1.57 -6.14 -6.00
N PHE A 67 -1.57 -4.96 -6.61
CA PHE A 67 -0.44 -4.03 -6.60
C PHE A 67 -0.78 -2.93 -5.61
N SER A 68 -0.02 -2.82 -4.53
CA SER A 68 -0.27 -1.90 -3.42
C SER A 68 0.93 -0.98 -3.22
N PHE A 69 0.67 0.32 -3.14
CA PHE A 69 1.65 1.38 -2.95
C PHE A 69 1.29 2.13 -1.67
N CYS A 70 2.21 2.17 -0.71
CA CYS A 70 2.04 2.97 0.49
C CYS A 70 2.70 4.33 0.30
N VAL A 71 1.93 5.40 0.51
CA VAL A 71 2.38 6.78 0.41
C VAL A 71 2.06 7.55 1.69
N ASP A 72 2.88 8.54 2.02
CA ASP A 72 2.56 9.46 3.12
C ASP A 72 1.25 10.21 2.85
N ALA A 73 0.42 10.35 3.88
CA ALA A 73 -0.84 11.09 3.77
C ALA A 73 -0.61 12.61 3.56
N ASN A 74 0.57 13.12 3.90
CA ASN A 74 0.92 14.54 3.88
C ASN A 74 1.45 15.06 2.53
N ASP A 75 1.40 14.28 1.46
CA ASP A 75 1.97 14.67 0.16
C ASP A 75 0.98 15.44 -0.71
N ASN A 76 0.25 16.40 -0.13
CA ASN A 76 -0.67 17.28 -0.87
C ASN A 76 -0.88 18.69 -0.30
N GLU A 77 0.03 19.26 0.52
CA GLU A 77 -0.16 20.61 1.09
C GLU A 77 0.95 21.65 0.89
N VAL A 78 1.96 21.46 0.02
CA VAL A 78 2.85 22.57 -0.40
C VAL A 78 3.20 22.47 -1.89
N SER A 79 2.40 23.10 -2.74
CA SER A 79 2.81 23.61 -4.06
C SER A 79 1.99 24.85 -4.46
N SER A 80 1.58 25.66 -3.50
CA SER A 80 0.98 26.97 -3.73
C SER A 80 1.37 27.96 -2.63
N SER A 81 2.67 28.15 -2.46
CA SER A 81 3.23 29.34 -1.79
C SER A 81 4.72 29.43 -2.08
N LEU A 82 5.06 29.75 -3.33
CA LEU A 82 6.22 30.59 -3.58
C LEU A 82 5.68 31.98 -3.97
N PRO A 83 6.21 33.05 -3.34
CA PRO A 83 5.76 34.43 -3.56
C PRO A 83 6.03 34.93 -4.99
#